data_AF-A0A6A7AWF2-F1
#
_entry.id   AF-A0A6A7AWF2-F1
#
_cell.length_a   1.000
_cell.length_b   1.000
_cell.length_c   1.000
_cell.angle_alpha   90.00
_cell.angle_beta   90.00
_cell.angle_gamma   90.00
#
_symmetry.space_group_name_H-M   'P 1'
#
loop_
_entity.id
_entity.type
_entity.pdbx_description
1 polymer ?
#
loop_
_entity_poly.entity_id
_entity_poly.type
_entity_poly.pdbx_seq_one_letter_code
_entity_poly.pdbx_strand_id
1 'polypeptide(L)'
;MRTLVFATCDVTPEQWAIFKKEACCLPGIDDMPVPYTLVFSNHQENLHETTGLHSPVKSELVSATYAELKTLFDNFSTADDIENIIFLIIDSQSFIDHTVVLILRRMAWQKPDGTDMNIYDESSRPEYTKYITWGKHRAPFINTFTIQSGHMGCGPPVEEFFVEELEREVLVESEPESSSEESEDSRDYEYEE
;
A
#
# COMPACT_ATOMS: atom_id res chain seq x y z
N MET A 1 3.59 -10.61 0.67
CA MET A 1 3.38 -9.27 0.10
C MET A 1 4.42 -8.35 0.68
N ARG A 2 5.09 -7.58 -0.19
CA ARG A 2 6.16 -6.65 0.13
C ARG A 2 5.68 -5.23 -0.07
N THR A 3 6.08 -4.32 0.81
CA THR A 3 5.82 -2.90 0.69
C THR A 3 7.03 -2.18 0.14
N LEU A 4 6.80 -1.29 -0.83
CA LEU A 4 7.83 -0.40 -1.36
C LEU A 4 8.15 0.71 -0.35
N VAL A 5 9.44 0.97 -0.16
CA VAL A 5 9.94 2.04 0.70
C VAL A 5 10.78 2.98 -0.14
N PHE A 6 10.22 4.14 -0.49
CA PHE A 6 10.92 5.16 -1.24
C PHE A 6 11.83 5.96 -0.31
N ALA A 7 13.12 5.91 -0.56
CA ALA A 7 14.09 6.76 0.13
C ALA A 7 14.16 8.10 -0.58
N THR A 8 13.68 9.17 0.05
CA THR A 8 13.81 10.57 -0.40
C THR A 8 14.98 11.29 0.28
N CYS A 9 15.87 10.51 0.89
CA CYS A 9 17.14 10.93 1.45
C CYS A 9 18.18 9.82 1.25
N ASP A 10 19.46 10.14 1.41
CA ASP A 10 20.50 9.12 1.44
C ASP A 10 20.33 8.22 2.67
N VAL A 11 20.49 6.91 2.50
CA VAL A 11 20.27 5.92 3.57
C VAL A 11 21.55 5.13 3.81
N THR A 12 22.01 5.10 5.06
CA THR A 12 23.13 4.26 5.48
C THR A 12 22.67 2.85 5.86
N PRO A 13 23.58 1.85 5.90
CA PRO A 13 23.25 0.51 6.38
C PRO A 13 22.66 0.49 7.79
N GLU A 14 23.18 1.32 8.70
CA GLU A 14 22.73 1.40 10.10
C GLU A 14 21.32 1.96 10.17
N GLN A 15 21.03 3.01 9.41
CA GLN A 15 19.70 3.62 9.31
C GLN A 15 18.68 2.63 8.76
N TRP A 16 19.02 1.93 7.67
CA TRP A 16 18.14 0.89 7.12
C TRP A 16 17.92 -0.27 8.09
N ALA A 17 18.97 -0.67 8.82
CA ALA A 17 18.86 -1.71 9.85
C ALA A 17 17.93 -1.29 11.00
N ILE A 18 18.02 -0.04 11.47
CA ILE A 18 17.12 0.53 12.50
C ILE A 18 15.68 0.53 11.99
N PHE A 19 15.44 1.09 10.81
CA PHE A 19 14.11 1.14 10.22
C PHE A 19 13.50 -0.26 10.12
N LYS A 20 14.20 -1.22 9.51
CA LYS A 20 13.69 -2.59 9.37
C LYS A 20 13.40 -3.25 10.72
N LYS A 21 14.32 -3.09 11.67
CA LYS A 21 14.16 -3.68 13.00
C LYS A 21 12.89 -3.15 13.67
N GLU A 22 12.68 -1.84 13.65
CA GLU A 22 11.53 -1.23 14.32
C GLU A 22 10.23 -1.42 13.52
N ALA A 23 10.26 -1.22 12.21
CA ALA A 23 9.08 -1.28 11.34
C ALA A 23 8.57 -2.70 11.05
N CYS A 24 9.34 -3.75 11.36
CA CYS A 24 8.93 -5.15 11.25
C CYS A 24 8.54 -5.78 12.59
N CYS A 25 8.58 -5.03 13.70
CA CYS A 25 8.21 -5.57 15.00
C CYS A 25 6.71 -5.90 15.07
N LEU A 26 6.36 -7.14 14.77
CA LEU A 26 5.14 -7.77 15.26
C LEU A 26 5.31 -8.04 16.77
N PRO A 27 4.41 -7.54 17.63
CA PRO A 27 4.50 -7.83 19.06
C PRO A 27 4.49 -9.35 19.30
N GLY A 28 5.60 -9.89 19.82
CA GLY A 28 5.71 -11.30 20.18
C GLY A 28 6.18 -12.25 19.08
N ILE A 29 6.64 -11.75 17.93
CA ILE A 29 7.29 -12.58 16.89
C ILE A 29 8.66 -11.99 16.57
N ASP A 30 9.69 -12.57 17.18
CA ASP A 30 11.08 -12.34 16.78
C ASP A 30 11.34 -13.12 15.47
N ASP A 31 12.06 -12.53 14.52
CA ASP A 31 12.49 -13.12 13.22
C ASP A 31 11.45 -13.26 12.08
N MET A 32 10.45 -12.39 11.99
CA MET A 32 9.68 -12.27 10.74
C MET A 32 10.55 -11.68 9.61
N PRO A 33 10.54 -12.26 8.39
CA PRO A 33 11.23 -11.69 7.24
C PRO A 33 10.67 -10.29 6.97
N VAL A 34 11.55 -9.38 6.54
CA VAL A 34 11.25 -7.96 6.43
C VAL A 34 10.58 -7.72 5.09
N PRO A 35 9.27 -7.44 5.00
CA PRO A 35 8.59 -7.34 3.72
C PRO A 35 8.88 -6.00 3.02
N TYR A 36 10.05 -5.38 3.18
CA TYR A 36 10.36 -4.06 2.64
C TYR A 36 11.33 -4.14 1.47
N THR A 37 10.98 -3.45 0.38
CA THR A 37 11.84 -3.24 -0.77
C THR A 37 12.24 -1.78 -0.82
N LEU A 38 13.53 -1.49 -0.64
CA LEU A 38 14.06 -0.12 -0.72
C LEU A 38 14.09 0.32 -2.18
N VAL A 39 13.46 1.44 -2.47
CA VAL A 39 13.46 2.09 -3.78
C VAL A 39 14.14 3.45 -3.64
N PHE A 40 15.23 3.66 -4.38
CA PHE A 40 16.05 4.85 -4.26
C PHE A 40 16.35 5.53 -5.61
N SER A 41 15.86 4.96 -6.71
CA SER A 41 16.04 5.49 -8.07
C SER A 41 14.76 5.35 -8.88
N ASN A 42 14.56 6.25 -9.84
CA ASN A 42 13.47 6.20 -10.82
C ASN A 42 13.60 5.02 -11.79
N HIS A 43 14.79 4.43 -11.91
CA HIS A 43 15.12 3.41 -12.90
C HIS A 43 15.49 2.07 -12.27
N GLN A 44 14.96 1.77 -11.08
CA GLN A 44 15.28 0.55 -10.38
C GLN A 44 14.72 -0.68 -11.12
N GLU A 45 15.61 -1.49 -11.69
CA GLU A 45 15.23 -2.67 -12.49
C GLU A 45 14.83 -3.87 -11.64
N ASN A 46 15.41 -4.03 -10.45
CA ASN A 46 15.19 -5.18 -9.57
C ASN A 46 14.49 -4.75 -8.28
N LEU A 47 13.28 -5.26 -8.07
CA LEU A 47 12.49 -5.07 -6.86
C LEU A 47 12.52 -6.35 -6.04
N HIS A 48 13.66 -6.67 -5.44
CA HIS A 48 13.78 -7.76 -4.47
C HIS A 48 13.71 -7.23 -3.04
N GLU A 49 13.28 -8.09 -2.10
CA GLU A 49 13.31 -7.77 -0.68
C GLU A 49 14.71 -7.28 -0.27
N THR A 50 14.75 -6.14 0.41
CA THR A 50 16.02 -5.50 0.80
C THR A 50 16.36 -5.87 2.24
N THR A 51 16.89 -7.07 2.43
CA THR A 51 17.24 -7.61 3.77
C THR A 51 18.36 -6.83 4.47
N GLY A 52 19.17 -6.06 3.74
CA GLY A 52 20.22 -5.21 4.29
C GLY A 52 20.91 -4.39 3.20
N LEU A 53 21.75 -3.45 3.63
CA LEU A 53 22.63 -2.69 2.75
C LEU A 53 24.08 -3.00 3.10
N HIS A 54 24.93 -3.22 2.09
CA HIS A 54 26.37 -3.40 2.28
C HIS A 54 27.14 -2.08 2.29
N SER A 55 26.53 -1.02 1.77
CA SER A 55 27.08 0.33 1.70
C SER A 55 25.94 1.35 1.73
N PRO A 56 26.23 2.62 2.06
CA PRO A 56 25.25 3.69 1.89
C PRO A 56 24.74 3.76 0.46
N VAL A 57 23.45 4.06 0.33
CA VAL A 57 22.78 4.27 -0.95
C VAL A 57 22.50 5.74 -1.11
N LYS A 58 22.91 6.30 -2.25
CA LYS A 58 22.55 7.66 -2.64
C LYS A 58 21.20 7.63 -3.32
N SER A 59 20.27 8.45 -2.83
CA SER A 59 18.94 8.53 -3.42
C SER A 59 18.90 9.52 -4.58
N GLU A 60 18.23 9.14 -5.66
CA GLU A 60 17.88 10.03 -6.78
C GLU A 60 16.49 10.65 -6.60
N LEU A 61 15.78 10.29 -5.52
CA LEU A 61 14.41 10.72 -5.23
C LEU A 61 14.34 11.89 -4.22
N VAL A 62 15.47 12.54 -3.92
CA VAL A 62 15.55 13.58 -2.87
C VAL A 62 14.59 14.75 -3.09
N SER A 63 14.23 15.02 -4.35
CA SER A 63 13.28 16.08 -4.72
C SER A 63 11.99 15.53 -5.35
N ALA A 64 11.75 14.22 -5.24
CA ALA A 64 10.57 13.59 -5.80
C ALA A 64 9.30 14.11 -5.10
N THR A 65 8.35 14.56 -5.90
CA THR A 65 7.01 14.96 -5.46
C THR A 65 6.14 13.74 -5.18
N TYR A 66 5.05 13.93 -4.44
CA TYR A 66 4.06 12.88 -4.24
C TYR A 66 3.56 12.26 -5.55
N ALA A 67 3.27 13.09 -6.57
CA ALA A 67 2.79 12.62 -7.86
C ALA A 67 3.81 11.72 -8.58
N GLU A 68 5.11 12.06 -8.50
CA GLU A 68 6.19 11.23 -9.05
C GLU A 68 6.31 9.90 -8.30
N LEU A 69 6.30 9.93 -6.96
CA LEU A 69 6.37 8.72 -6.14
C LEU A 69 5.15 7.80 -6.35
N LYS A 70 3.94 8.37 -6.48
CA LYS A 70 2.73 7.63 -6.83
C LYS A 70 2.86 6.98 -8.20
N THR A 71 3.35 7.71 -9.20
CA THR A 71 3.58 7.16 -10.55
C THR A 71 4.59 6.00 -10.52
N LEU A 72 5.69 6.14 -9.77
CA LEU A 72 6.65 5.06 -9.57
C LEU A 72 5.99 3.85 -8.87
N PHE A 73 5.20 4.10 -7.84
CA PHE A 73 4.47 3.06 -7.14
C PHE A 73 3.51 2.31 -8.07
N ASP A 74 2.73 3.01 -8.88
CA ASP A 74 1.82 2.40 -9.84
C ASP A 74 2.60 1.57 -10.88
N ASN A 75 3.76 2.04 -11.34
CA ASN A 75 4.62 1.30 -12.26
C ASN A 75 5.24 0.03 -11.64
N PHE A 76 5.57 0.07 -10.34
CA PHE A 76 6.25 -1.03 -9.66
C PHE A 76 5.27 -2.03 -9.03
N SER A 77 4.10 -1.58 -8.58
CA SER A 77 3.08 -2.40 -7.91
C SER A 77 2.37 -3.39 -8.85
N THR A 78 2.66 -3.37 -10.15
CA THR A 78 2.21 -4.41 -11.10
C THR A 78 2.96 -5.73 -10.93
N ALA A 79 4.09 -5.74 -10.21
CA ALA A 79 4.83 -6.97 -9.97
C ALA A 79 4.14 -7.87 -8.93
N ASP A 80 4.19 -9.17 -9.16
CA ASP A 80 3.68 -10.16 -8.22
C ASP A 80 4.33 -9.96 -6.84
N ASP A 81 3.51 -10.10 -5.79
CA ASP A 81 3.92 -9.98 -4.37
C ASP A 81 4.25 -8.57 -3.87
N ILE A 82 3.92 -7.49 -4.60
CA ILE A 82 3.96 -6.12 -4.06
C ILE A 82 2.56 -5.68 -3.60
N GLU A 83 2.50 -5.11 -2.40
CA GLU A 83 1.28 -4.51 -1.85
C GLU A 83 0.90 -3.26 -2.66
N ASN A 84 -0.28 -3.26 -3.25
CA ASN A 84 -0.73 -2.21 -4.17
C ASN A 84 -1.61 -1.14 -3.50
N ILE A 85 -1.82 -1.25 -2.19
CA ILE A 85 -2.60 -0.29 -1.40
C ILE A 85 -1.72 0.65 -0.55
N ILE A 86 -0.42 0.39 -0.42
CA ILE A 86 0.45 1.20 0.43
C ILE A 86 1.89 1.26 -0.08
N PHE A 87 2.50 2.42 0.08
CA PHE A 87 3.96 2.56 0.09
C PHE A 87 4.43 3.46 1.23
N LEU A 88 5.71 3.33 1.56
CA LEU A 88 6.37 4.08 2.62
C LEU A 88 7.35 5.09 2.02
N ILE A 89 7.55 6.19 2.73
CA ILE A 89 8.59 7.18 2.41
C ILE A 89 9.48 7.37 3.63
N ILE A 90 10.77 7.16 3.43
CA ILE A 90 11.82 7.58 4.35
C ILE A 90 12.35 8.92 3.84
N ASP A 91 12.22 9.96 4.65
CA ASP A 91 12.76 11.29 4.36
C ASP A 91 13.86 11.67 5.35
N SER A 92 14.41 12.86 5.23
CA SER A 92 15.48 13.32 6.13
C SER A 92 15.02 13.40 7.60
N GLN A 93 13.73 13.58 7.86
CA GLN A 93 13.18 13.67 9.21
C GLN A 93 12.98 12.28 9.84
N SER A 94 12.80 11.24 9.00
CA SER A 94 12.50 9.89 9.45
C SER A 94 13.47 9.33 10.49
N PHE A 95 14.78 9.53 10.30
CA PHE A 95 15.79 9.03 11.22
C PHE A 95 16.04 9.93 12.43
N ILE A 96 15.53 11.17 12.41
CA ILE A 96 15.60 12.08 13.55
C ILE A 96 14.46 11.76 14.51
N ASP A 97 13.25 11.61 13.97
CA ASP A 97 12.03 11.41 14.77
C ASP A 97 11.68 9.95 14.99
N HIS A 98 12.43 9.01 14.37
CA HIS A 98 12.07 7.59 14.28
C HIS A 98 10.66 7.40 13.69
N THR A 99 10.34 8.15 12.63
CA THR A 99 9.03 8.10 11.96
C THR A 99 9.12 7.78 10.48
N VAL A 100 8.10 7.14 9.93
CA VAL A 100 7.94 6.91 8.49
C VAL A 100 6.67 7.59 8.01
N VAL A 101 6.68 8.03 6.74
CA VAL A 101 5.46 8.46 6.08
C VAL A 101 4.83 7.27 5.37
N LEU A 102 3.55 7.02 5.62
CA LEU A 102 2.78 6.01 4.94
C LEU A 102 1.80 6.68 3.99
N ILE A 103 1.83 6.26 2.72
CA ILE A 103 0.89 6.70 1.71
C ILE A 103 -0.06 5.55 1.41
N LEU A 104 -1.33 5.76 1.73
CA LEU A 104 -2.34 4.72 1.79
C LEU A 104 -3.43 4.98 0.77
N ARG A 105 -3.61 4.03 -0.15
CA ARG A 105 -4.70 3.97 -1.12
C ARG A 105 -5.89 3.25 -0.48
N ARG A 106 -7.05 3.91 -0.43
CA ARG A 106 -8.28 3.34 0.13
C ARG A 106 -9.42 3.46 -0.87
N MET A 107 -10.37 2.54 -0.78
CA MET A 107 -11.68 2.73 -1.37
C MET A 107 -12.54 3.54 -0.40
N ALA A 108 -13.25 4.53 -0.95
CA ALA A 108 -14.23 5.31 -0.23
C ALA A 108 -15.53 5.36 -1.05
N TRP A 109 -16.66 5.48 -0.36
CA TRP A 109 -17.97 5.58 -0.97
C TRP A 109 -18.63 6.86 -0.49
N GLN A 110 -19.24 7.59 -1.41
CA GLN A 110 -19.96 8.81 -1.08
C GLN A 110 -21.39 8.75 -1.63
N LYS A 111 -22.32 9.23 -0.81
CA LYS A 111 -23.71 9.45 -1.23
C LYS A 111 -23.82 10.62 -2.21
N PRO A 112 -24.92 10.72 -2.97
CA PRO A 112 -25.21 11.90 -3.81
C PRO A 112 -25.26 13.23 -3.05
N ASP A 113 -25.52 13.20 -1.73
CA ASP A 113 -25.52 14.38 -0.86
C ASP A 113 -24.12 14.80 -0.37
N GLY A 114 -23.07 14.07 -0.75
CA GLY A 114 -21.68 14.33 -0.36
C GLY A 114 -21.25 13.67 0.95
N THR A 115 -22.10 12.90 1.61
CA THR A 115 -21.75 12.22 2.87
C THR A 115 -20.91 10.97 2.61
N ASP A 116 -19.74 10.88 3.25
CA ASP A 116 -18.89 9.69 3.22
C ASP A 116 -19.53 8.53 4.01
N MET A 117 -19.47 7.32 3.45
CA MET A 117 -20.06 6.11 4.01
C MET A 117 -19.02 5.22 4.68
N ASN A 118 -19.45 4.52 5.73
CA ASN A 118 -18.66 3.44 6.30
C ASN A 118 -18.89 2.15 5.49
N ILE A 119 -17.80 1.46 5.17
CA ILE A 119 -17.74 0.27 4.31
C ILE A 119 -18.63 -0.86 4.83
N TYR A 120 -18.89 -0.91 6.14
CA TYR A 120 -19.69 -1.97 6.77
C TYR A 120 -21.21 -1.86 6.59
N ASP A 121 -21.72 -0.81 5.94
CA ASP A 121 -23.15 -0.64 5.67
C ASP A 121 -23.50 -0.98 4.20
N GLU A 122 -23.23 -2.23 3.81
CA GLU A 122 -23.49 -2.77 2.46
C GLU A 122 -24.98 -2.96 2.13
N SER A 123 -25.87 -2.75 3.11
CA SER A 123 -27.30 -3.10 3.00
C SER A 123 -28.12 -2.18 2.08
N SER A 124 -27.51 -1.13 1.53
CA SER A 124 -28.15 -0.17 0.62
C SER A 124 -27.21 0.16 -0.55
N ARG A 125 -27.39 -0.40 -1.74
CA ARG A 125 -27.96 0.26 -2.95
C ARG A 125 -26.97 0.84 -4.01
N PRO A 126 -27.41 0.90 -5.30
CA PRO A 126 -26.62 1.17 -6.51
C PRO A 126 -26.32 2.66 -6.85
N GLU A 127 -26.51 3.61 -5.94
CA GLU A 127 -26.43 5.06 -6.24
C GLU A 127 -25.17 5.76 -5.70
N TYR A 128 -24.17 5.00 -5.26
CA TYR A 128 -22.96 5.58 -4.68
C TYR A 128 -21.89 5.83 -5.73
N THR A 129 -21.18 6.93 -5.54
CA THR A 129 -19.93 7.16 -6.26
C THR A 129 -18.80 6.50 -5.48
N LYS A 130 -18.10 5.58 -6.13
CA LYS A 130 -16.89 4.94 -5.61
C LYS A 130 -15.71 5.87 -5.87
N TYR A 131 -14.84 6.01 -4.88
CA TYR A 131 -13.62 6.79 -4.97
C TYR A 131 -12.41 5.96 -4.57
N ILE A 132 -11.28 6.28 -5.17
CA ILE A 132 -9.96 5.96 -4.62
C ILE A 132 -9.48 7.21 -3.88
N THR A 133 -9.16 7.07 -2.60
CA THR A 133 -8.53 8.13 -1.81
C THR A 133 -7.11 7.76 -1.45
N TRP A 134 -6.23 8.76 -1.43
CA TRP A 134 -4.85 8.63 -1.00
C TRP A 134 -4.64 9.45 0.27
N GLY A 135 -4.35 8.77 1.37
CA GLY A 135 -4.12 9.39 2.67
C GLY A 135 -2.65 9.33 3.07
N LYS A 136 -2.12 10.46 3.54
CA LYS A 136 -0.78 10.56 4.13
C LYS A 136 -0.86 10.41 5.63
N HIS A 137 -0.02 9.53 6.16
CA HIS A 137 0.13 9.31 7.59
C HIS A 137 1.59 9.48 7.96
N ARG A 138 1.88 9.95 9.18
CA ARG A 138 3.23 9.92 9.74
C ARG A 138 3.16 9.21 11.08
N ALA A 139 3.93 8.14 11.21
CA ALA A 139 3.89 7.30 12.39
C ALA A 139 5.29 6.88 12.83
N PRO A 140 5.47 6.57 14.13
CA PRO A 140 6.69 5.92 14.59
C PRO A 140 6.99 4.65 13.81
N PHE A 141 8.27 4.33 13.59
CA PHE A 141 8.67 3.11 12.89
C PHE A 141 8.01 1.87 13.49
N ILE A 142 7.99 1.76 14.82
CA ILE A 142 7.36 0.64 15.55
C ILE A 142 5.86 0.46 15.29
N ASN A 143 5.16 1.50 14.81
CA ASN A 143 3.73 1.46 14.50
C ASN A 143 3.45 1.15 13.03
N THR A 144 4.48 1.09 12.17
CA THR A 144 4.32 0.91 10.71
C THR A 144 3.50 -0.33 10.39
N PHE A 145 3.89 -1.48 10.94
CA PHE A 145 3.19 -2.74 10.70
C PHE A 145 1.75 -2.73 11.24
N THR A 146 1.53 -2.13 12.41
CA THR A 146 0.19 -2.00 13.01
C THR A 146 -0.74 -1.20 12.11
N ILE A 147 -0.25 -0.10 11.52
CA ILE A 147 -1.03 0.75 10.63
C ILE A 147 -1.34 0.02 9.32
N GLN A 148 -0.35 -0.65 8.74
CA GLN A 148 -0.55 -1.52 7.58
C GLN A 148 -1.63 -2.58 7.85
N SER A 149 -1.56 -3.25 9.01
CA SER A 149 -2.53 -4.25 9.42
C SER A 149 -3.92 -3.67 9.67
N GLY A 150 -4.01 -2.49 10.28
CA GLY A 150 -5.25 -1.74 10.45
C GLY A 150 -5.94 -1.49 9.12
N HIS A 151 -5.19 -1.18 8.07
CA HIS A 151 -5.73 -1.01 6.72
C HIS A 151 -6.24 -2.27 6.06
N MET A 152 -5.66 -3.41 6.39
CA MET A 152 -6.16 -4.70 5.96
C MET A 152 -7.35 -5.18 6.83
N GLY A 153 -7.87 -4.33 7.72
CA GLY A 153 -8.99 -4.67 8.62
C GLY A 153 -8.59 -5.55 9.80
N CYS A 154 -7.29 -5.68 10.08
CA CYS A 154 -6.72 -6.58 11.09
C CYS A 154 -6.10 -5.84 12.29
N GLY A 155 -6.38 -4.54 12.46
CA GLY A 155 -5.72 -3.71 13.48
C GLY A 155 -6.60 -2.60 14.03
N PRO A 156 -6.07 -1.83 15.01
CA PRO A 156 -6.76 -0.67 15.55
C PRO A 156 -6.94 0.44 14.50
N PRO A 157 -7.86 1.38 14.75
CA PRO A 157 -8.02 2.57 13.91
C PRO A 157 -6.68 3.35 13.83
N VAL A 158 -6.39 3.91 12.67
CA VAL A 158 -5.08 4.54 12.34
C VAL A 158 -5.13 6.07 12.32
N GLU A 159 -6.30 6.64 12.63
CA GLU A 159 -6.62 8.05 12.48
C GLU A 159 -5.69 8.95 13.32
N GLU A 160 -5.11 8.41 14.40
CA GLU A 160 -4.15 9.15 15.23
C GLU A 160 -2.87 9.55 14.48
N PHE A 161 -2.53 8.84 13.40
CA PHE A 161 -1.35 9.11 12.56
C PHE A 161 -1.68 9.83 11.26
N PHE A 162 -2.96 10.11 11.01
CA PHE A 162 -3.41 10.77 9.80
C PHE A 162 -2.89 12.22 9.77
N VAL A 163 -2.32 12.61 8.63
CA VAL A 163 -1.84 13.96 8.39
C VAL A 163 -2.80 14.70 7.47
N GLU A 164 -3.05 14.14 6.28
CA GLU A 164 -3.86 14.80 5.25
C GLU A 164 -4.33 13.81 4.18
N GLU A 165 -5.42 14.16 3.48
CA GLU A 165 -5.82 13.52 2.23
C GLU A 165 -5.06 14.21 1.09
N LEU A 166 -4.33 13.42 0.30
CA LEU A 166 -3.50 13.92 -0.79
C LEU A 166 -4.27 14.03 -2.11
N GLU A 167 -5.11 13.04 -2.39
CA GLU A 167 -5.80 12.89 -3.65
C GLU A 167 -7.09 12.07 -3.47
N ARG A 168 -8.12 12.40 -4.26
CA ARG A 168 -9.39 11.67 -4.34
C ARG A 168 -9.81 11.59 -5.81
N GLU A 169 -9.97 10.37 -6.31
CA GLU A 169 -10.29 10.06 -7.70
C GLU A 169 -11.59 9.29 -7.77
N VAL A 170 -12.45 9.60 -8.75
CA VAL A 170 -13.66 8.81 -9.01
C VAL A 170 -13.24 7.48 -9.65
N LEU A 171 -13.66 6.37 -9.04
CA LEU A 171 -13.49 5.05 -9.61
C LEU A 171 -14.58 4.81 -10.65
N VAL A 172 -14.20 4.89 -11.93
CA VAL A 172 -15.08 4.54 -13.05
C VAL A 172 -14.97 3.03 -13.25
N GLU A 173 -16.02 2.28 -12.86
CA GLU A 173 -16.08 0.86 -13.18
C GLU A 173 -16.24 0.71 -14.69
N SER A 174 -15.24 0.14 -15.35
CA SER A 174 -15.40 -0.32 -16.74
C SER A 174 -16.54 -1.33 -16.74
N GLU A 175 -17.56 -1.11 -17.58
CA GLU A 175 -18.67 -2.07 -17.73
C GLU A 175 -18.08 -3.47 -17.95
N PRO A 176 -18.55 -4.50 -17.22
CA PRO A 176 -18.03 -5.84 -17.42
C PRO A 176 -18.25 -6.19 -18.88
N GLU A 177 -17.16 -6.44 -19.61
CA GLU A 177 -17.25 -6.96 -20.97
C GLU A 177 -18.13 -8.21 -20.88
N SER A 178 -19.33 -8.12 -21.45
CA SER A 178 -20.30 -9.20 -21.49
C SER A 178 -19.63 -10.37 -22.21
N SER A 179 -19.06 -11.31 -21.45
CA SER A 179 -18.53 -12.56 -22.00
C SER A 179 -19.74 -13.41 -22.38
N SER A 180 -20.23 -13.21 -23.60
CA SER A 180 -21.14 -14.12 -24.26
C SER A 180 -20.39 -15.41 -24.62
N GLU A 181 -20.07 -16.23 -23.63
CA GLU A 181 -19.75 -17.63 -23.85
C GLU A 181 -21.04 -18.44 -23.69
N GLU A 182 -21.79 -18.51 -24.79
CA GLU A 182 -22.64 -19.66 -25.04
C GLU A 182 -21.75 -20.91 -25.09
N SER A 183 -21.92 -21.82 -24.15
CA SER A 183 -21.61 -23.23 -24.40
C SER A 183 -22.64 -24.10 -23.70
N GLU A 184 -23.63 -24.50 -24.49
CA GLU A 184 -24.41 -25.71 -24.28
C GLU A 184 -23.43 -26.90 -24.23
N ASP A 185 -23.37 -27.64 -23.13
CA ASP A 185 -22.95 -29.04 -23.21
C ASP A 185 -23.78 -29.89 -22.25
N SER A 186 -24.66 -30.66 -22.88
CA SER A 186 -25.64 -31.55 -22.30
C SER A 186 -24.93 -32.83 -21.87
N ARG A 187 -24.92 -33.14 -20.58
CA ARG A 187 -24.55 -34.49 -20.12
C ARG A 187 -25.77 -35.22 -19.60
N ASP A 188 -26.28 -36.09 -20.46
CA ASP A 188 -27.19 -37.17 -20.10
C ASP A 188 -26.52 -38.08 -19.06
N TYR A 189 -27.22 -38.28 -17.95
CA TYR A 189 -26.88 -39.29 -16.95
C TYR A 189 -27.68 -40.56 -17.26
N GLU A 190 -27.06 -41.56 -17.88
CA GLU A 190 -27.58 -42.92 -17.86
C GLU A 190 -27.17 -43.61 -16.56
N TYR A 191 -28.18 -43.99 -15.76
CA TYR A 191 -28.06 -44.91 -14.65
C TYR A 191 -28.19 -46.34 -15.19
N GLU A 192 -27.17 -47.18 -14.98
CA GLU A 192 -27.32 -48.64 -15.06
C GLU A 192 -27.33 -49.24 -13.65
N GLU A 193 -28.27 -50.16 -13.44
CA GLU A 193 -28.60 -50.89 -12.19
C GLU A 193 -27.56 -51.93 -11.76
#